data_AF-A0A6B2V1Q9-F1
#
_entry.id   AF-A0A6B2V1Q9-F1
#
_cell.length_a   1.000
_cell.length_b   1.000
_cell.length_c   1.000
_cell.angle_alpha   90.00
_cell.angle_beta   90.00
_cell.angle_gamma   90.00
#
_symmetry.space_group_name_H-M   'P 1'
#
loop_
_entity.id
_entity.type
_entity.pdbx_description
1 polymer ?
#
loop_
_entity_poly.entity_id
_entity_poly.type
_entity_poly.pdbx_seq_one_letter_code
_entity_poly.pdbx_strand_id
1 'polypeptide(L)'
;SVAAVAQHLGISSVHGRFTDFTATLDIAPDDVTKSRVEAVIHAASIDTGNTLRDTHLKSPDFLDTAHHPHLTYRSTHLTPDGPDHWTVHGELTMHGIARPVDLHLAYLGTGPDPWGGTRAAFRATTELRREDFAMNYNQVLQAGIAAIGTTLKIELDIQAVQGDTLPTA
;
A
#
# COMPACT_ATOMS: atom_id res chain seq x y z
N SER A 1 0.27 5.61 7.17
CA SER A 1 -0.39 4.29 7.27
C SER A 1 -0.45 3.66 5.90
N VAL A 2 -0.51 2.33 5.86
CA VAL A 2 -0.82 1.52 4.68
C VAL A 2 -2.03 0.67 5.04
N ALA A 3 -3.20 1.04 4.54
CA ALA A 3 -4.47 0.39 4.88
C ALA A 3 -5.07 -0.31 3.66
N ALA A 4 -5.75 -1.42 3.92
CA ALA A 4 -6.48 -2.20 2.93
C ALA A 4 -7.90 -2.50 3.45
N VAL A 5 -8.88 -2.40 2.57
CA VAL A 5 -10.29 -2.71 2.88
C VAL A 5 -10.83 -3.71 1.87
N ALA A 6 -11.35 -4.82 2.37
CA ALA A 6 -12.00 -5.86 1.58
C ALA A 6 -13.46 -6.01 2.01
N GLN A 7 -14.36 -6.31 1.07
CA GLN A 7 -15.73 -6.68 1.42
C GLN A 7 -15.80 -8.12 1.92
N HIS A 8 -16.66 -8.39 2.88
CA HIS A 8 -16.96 -9.71 3.44
C HIS A 8 -18.46 -9.98 3.29
N LEU A 9 -18.78 -11.06 2.58
CA LEU A 9 -20.15 -11.45 2.19
C LEU A 9 -20.94 -10.36 1.45
N GLY A 10 -20.26 -9.32 0.93
CA GLY A 10 -20.90 -8.14 0.33
C GLY A 10 -21.73 -7.29 1.29
N ILE A 11 -21.61 -7.53 2.60
CA ILE A 11 -22.43 -6.86 3.64
C ILE A 11 -21.57 -6.02 4.57
N SER A 12 -20.37 -6.50 4.91
CA SER A 12 -19.47 -5.81 5.85
C SER A 12 -18.08 -5.61 5.24
N SER A 13 -17.33 -4.68 5.82
CA SER A 13 -15.94 -4.42 5.46
C SER A 13 -15.00 -5.06 6.48
N VAL A 14 -13.96 -5.72 5.98
CA VAL A 14 -12.78 -6.10 6.75
C VAL A 14 -11.70 -5.06 6.49
N HIS A 15 -11.22 -4.45 7.57
CA HIS A 15 -10.12 -3.49 7.53
C HIS A 15 -8.84 -4.18 7.96
N GLY A 16 -7.78 -3.98 7.19
CA GLY A 16 -6.44 -4.39 7.52
C GLY A 16 -5.46 -3.23 7.35
N ARG A 17 -4.33 -3.31 8.03
CA ARG A 17 -3.22 -2.38 7.87
C ARG A 17 -1.90 -3.12 7.98
N PHE A 18 -0.87 -2.62 7.29
CA PHE A 18 0.51 -3.01 7.56
C PHE A 18 1.11 -2.06 8.58
N THR A 19 1.77 -2.64 9.58
CA THR A 19 2.30 -1.90 10.73
C THR A 19 3.79 -1.63 10.65
N ASP A 20 4.47 -2.28 9.72
CA ASP A 20 5.92 -2.16 9.51
C ASP A 20 6.21 -2.00 8.01
N PHE A 21 6.74 -0.83 7.67
CA PHE A 21 7.11 -0.47 6.31
C PHE A 21 8.11 0.69 6.31
N THR A 22 8.87 0.78 5.23
CA THR A 22 9.77 1.91 4.93
C THR A 22 9.50 2.40 3.52
N ALA A 23 9.76 3.68 3.28
CA ALA A 23 9.68 4.26 1.94
C ALA A 23 10.68 5.41 1.78
N THR A 24 11.22 5.53 0.58
CA THR A 24 12.10 6.62 0.15
C THR A 24 11.40 7.38 -0.98
N LEU A 25 11.43 8.71 -0.88
CA LEU A 25 10.83 9.62 -1.86
C LEU A 25 11.92 10.54 -2.39
N ASP A 26 12.28 10.36 -3.66
CA ASP A 26 13.21 11.24 -4.37
C ASP A 26 12.41 12.28 -5.14
N ILE A 27 12.36 13.51 -4.63
CA ILE A 27 11.62 14.61 -5.28
C ILE A 27 12.56 15.38 -6.21
N ALA A 28 12.26 15.33 -7.51
CA ALA A 28 13.05 16.03 -8.51
C ALA A 28 12.79 17.55 -8.45
N PRO A 29 13.82 18.40 -8.29
CA PRO A 29 13.65 19.82 -7.98
C PRO A 29 13.08 20.64 -9.13
N ASP A 30 13.43 20.31 -10.37
CA ASP A 30 13.04 21.08 -11.56
C ASP A 30 11.82 20.51 -12.28
N ASP A 31 11.52 19.23 -12.06
CA ASP A 31 10.50 18.48 -12.78
C ASP A 31 9.96 17.33 -11.94
N VAL A 32 8.88 17.59 -11.20
CA VAL A 32 8.26 16.64 -10.28
C VAL A 32 7.86 15.32 -10.96
N THR A 33 7.64 15.32 -12.28
CA THR A 33 7.26 14.10 -13.02
C THR A 33 8.37 13.05 -13.06
N LYS A 34 9.62 13.47 -12.78
CA LYS A 34 10.80 12.62 -12.66
C LYS A 34 11.07 12.12 -11.24
N SER A 35 10.22 12.49 -10.29
CA SER A 35 10.34 12.03 -8.91
C SER A 35 10.16 10.51 -8.82
N ARG A 36 10.75 9.88 -7.80
CA ARG A 36 10.68 8.44 -7.58
C ARG A 36 10.21 8.10 -6.18
N VAL A 37 9.51 6.98 -6.08
CA VAL A 37 9.07 6.39 -4.81
C VAL A 37 9.48 4.93 -4.83
N GLU A 38 10.16 4.50 -3.77
CA GLU A 38 10.40 3.09 -3.47
C GLU A 38 9.89 2.80 -2.07
N ALA A 39 9.14 1.71 -1.91
CA ALA A 39 8.60 1.29 -0.62
C ALA A 39 8.80 -0.20 -0.41
N VAL A 40 9.08 -0.58 0.84
CA VAL A 40 9.16 -1.96 1.30
C VAL A 40 8.22 -2.12 2.49
N ILE A 41 7.30 -3.06 2.39
CA ILE A 41 6.32 -3.37 3.43
C ILE A 41 6.59 -4.78 3.93
N HIS A 42 6.72 -4.95 5.25
CA HIS A 42 6.88 -6.27 5.84
C HIS A 42 5.54 -7.00 5.84
N ALA A 43 5.44 -8.08 5.06
CA ALA A 43 4.19 -8.79 4.81
C ALA A 43 3.59 -9.38 6.10
N ALA A 44 4.45 -9.84 7.02
CA ALA A 44 4.05 -10.38 8.32
C ALA A 44 3.45 -9.33 9.28
N SER A 45 3.55 -8.03 8.96
CA SER A 45 3.03 -6.93 9.77
C SER A 45 1.54 -6.63 9.56
N ILE A 46 0.87 -7.42 8.70
CA ILE A 46 -0.58 -7.33 8.49
C ILE A 46 -1.33 -7.55 9.82
N ASP A 47 -2.24 -6.62 10.10
CA ASP A 47 -3.08 -6.59 11.28
C ASP A 47 -4.51 -6.20 10.88
N THR A 48 -5.46 -7.10 11.15
CA THR A 48 -6.91 -6.87 10.99
C THR A 48 -7.65 -6.79 12.32
N GLY A 49 -6.92 -6.76 13.43
CA GLY A 49 -7.45 -6.86 14.79
C GLY A 49 -7.98 -8.27 15.14
N ASN A 50 -7.65 -9.29 14.34
CA ASN A 50 -8.10 -10.67 14.55
C ASN A 50 -6.96 -11.66 14.27
N THR A 51 -6.39 -12.23 15.32
CA THR A 51 -5.21 -13.10 15.23
C THR A 51 -5.39 -14.32 14.32
N LEU A 52 -6.58 -14.94 14.29
CA LEU A 52 -6.84 -16.09 13.42
C LEU A 52 -6.83 -15.69 11.96
N ARG A 53 -7.47 -14.56 11.62
CA ARG A 53 -7.45 -14.02 10.26
C ARG A 53 -6.05 -13.58 9.86
N ASP A 54 -5.33 -12.90 10.74
CA ASP A 54 -3.97 -12.44 10.46
C ASP A 54 -3.03 -13.62 10.23
N THR A 55 -3.22 -14.72 10.97
CA THR A 55 -2.48 -15.97 10.76
C THR A 55 -2.80 -16.56 9.38
N HIS A 56 -4.07 -16.57 8.97
CA HIS A 56 -4.46 -17.08 7.66
C HIS A 56 -3.97 -16.20 6.50
N LEU A 57 -4.04 -14.87 6.64
CA LEU A 57 -3.52 -13.92 5.66
C LEU A 57 -2.00 -14.07 5.45
N LYS A 58 -1.27 -14.56 6.46
CA LYS A 58 0.18 -14.81 6.38
C LYS A 58 0.56 -16.13 5.72
N SER A 59 -0.41 -17.03 5.52
CA SER A 59 -0.21 -18.37 4.99
C SER A 59 -0.09 -18.40 3.45
N PRO A 60 0.27 -19.56 2.85
CA PRO A 60 0.34 -19.75 1.40
C PRO A 60 -0.98 -19.51 0.62
N ASP A 61 -2.12 -19.48 1.30
CA ASP A 61 -3.40 -19.14 0.67
C ASP A 61 -3.50 -17.65 0.27
N PHE A 62 -2.66 -16.80 0.88
CA PHE A 62 -2.67 -15.35 0.73
C PHE A 62 -1.26 -14.80 0.53
N LEU A 63 -0.65 -14.15 1.54
CA LEU A 63 0.60 -13.41 1.35
C LEU A 63 1.84 -14.32 1.31
N ASP A 64 1.72 -15.56 1.80
CA ASP A 64 2.82 -16.52 1.96
C ASP A 64 4.09 -15.89 2.53
N THR A 65 3.96 -15.31 3.73
CA THR A 65 5.01 -14.46 4.31
C THR A 65 6.31 -15.19 4.63
N ALA A 66 6.28 -16.53 4.65
CA ALA A 66 7.48 -17.36 4.83
C ALA A 66 8.36 -17.34 3.57
N HIS A 67 7.77 -17.35 2.37
CA HIS A 67 8.51 -17.31 1.10
C HIS A 67 8.58 -15.91 0.49
N HIS A 68 7.62 -15.05 0.82
CA HIS A 68 7.49 -13.68 0.33
C HIS A 68 7.39 -12.69 1.50
N PRO A 69 8.50 -12.43 2.21
CA PRO A 69 8.48 -11.63 3.44
C PRO A 69 8.18 -10.14 3.22
N HIS A 70 8.30 -9.66 1.98
CA HIS A 70 8.13 -8.26 1.62
C HIS A 70 7.14 -8.08 0.47
N LEU A 71 6.35 -7.02 0.56
CA LEU A 71 5.73 -6.38 -0.59
C LEU A 71 6.63 -5.19 -0.97
N THR A 72 6.83 -4.97 -2.26
CA THR A 72 7.64 -3.84 -2.74
C THR A 72 6.87 -3.02 -3.76
N TYR A 73 7.00 -1.70 -3.68
CA TYR A 73 6.48 -0.80 -4.69
C TYR A 73 7.62 0.06 -5.24
N ARG A 74 7.72 0.17 -6.56
CA ARG A 74 8.69 1.03 -7.23
C ARG A 74 8.01 1.84 -8.31
N SER A 75 8.08 3.17 -8.22
CA SER A 75 7.53 4.04 -9.24
C SER A 75 8.43 4.10 -10.48
N THR A 76 7.80 4.34 -11.62
CA THR A 76 8.46 4.51 -12.92
C THR A 76 8.48 5.98 -13.33
N HIS A 77 7.34 6.65 -13.20
CA HIS A 77 7.12 8.06 -13.50
C HIS A 77 5.83 8.56 -12.84
N LEU A 78 5.64 9.88 -12.82
CA LEU A 78 4.40 10.51 -12.38
C LEU A 78 3.75 11.27 -13.54
N THR A 79 2.42 11.27 -13.59
CA THR A 79 1.64 12.11 -14.50
C THR A 79 0.77 13.09 -13.71
N PRO A 80 0.66 14.37 -14.10
CA PRO A 80 -0.23 15.32 -13.44
C PRO A 80 -1.71 14.88 -13.53
N ASP A 81 -2.45 15.02 -12.44
CA ASP A 81 -3.88 14.67 -12.34
C ASP A 81 -4.70 15.80 -11.68
N GLY A 82 -4.28 17.05 -11.91
CA GLY A 82 -4.90 18.25 -11.35
C GLY A 82 -4.00 19.00 -10.36
N PRO A 83 -4.51 20.10 -9.76
CA PRO A 83 -3.76 20.86 -8.77
C PRO A 83 -3.43 19.99 -7.56
N ASP A 84 -2.16 19.90 -7.18
CA ASP A 84 -1.68 19.07 -6.06
C ASP A 84 -2.03 17.57 -6.19
N HIS A 85 -2.35 17.10 -7.40
CA HIS A 85 -2.70 15.71 -7.68
C HIS A 85 -1.84 15.11 -8.79
N TRP A 86 -1.45 13.86 -8.61
CA TRP A 86 -0.67 13.09 -9.59
C TRP A 86 -1.12 11.63 -9.60
N THR A 87 -0.98 10.99 -10.76
CA THR A 87 -0.91 9.52 -10.80
C THR A 87 0.55 9.10 -10.72
N VAL A 88 0.88 8.30 -9.70
CA VAL A 88 2.19 7.66 -9.56
C VAL A 88 2.09 6.29 -10.23
N HIS A 89 2.73 6.14 -11.37
CA HIS A 89 2.78 4.86 -12.07
C HIS A 89 3.90 4.01 -11.48
N GLY A 90 3.62 2.75 -11.17
CA GLY A 90 4.63 1.88 -10.57
C GLY A 90 4.34 0.40 -10.73
N GLU A 91 5.26 -0.40 -10.18
CA GLU A 91 5.14 -1.84 -10.10
C GLU A 91 5.03 -2.23 -8.62
N LEU A 92 3.96 -2.96 -8.29
CA LEU A 92 3.79 -3.62 -7.00
C LEU A 92 4.20 -5.08 -7.16
N THR A 93 5.13 -5.54 -6.33
CA THR A 93 5.38 -6.97 -6.11
C THR A 93 4.72 -7.41 -4.82
N MET A 94 3.84 -8.40 -4.90
CA MET A 94 3.16 -9.01 -3.77
C MET A 94 2.97 -10.49 -4.04
N HIS A 95 3.21 -11.34 -3.02
CA HIS A 95 3.13 -12.80 -3.16
C HIS A 95 4.00 -13.33 -4.32
N GLY A 96 5.21 -12.76 -4.48
CA GLY A 96 6.16 -13.13 -5.54
C GLY A 96 5.77 -12.67 -6.96
N ILE A 97 4.64 -11.97 -7.12
CA ILE A 97 4.11 -11.57 -8.42
C ILE A 97 4.19 -10.06 -8.57
N ALA A 98 4.82 -9.60 -9.64
CA ALA A 98 4.92 -8.20 -10.02
C ALA A 98 3.77 -7.79 -10.96
N ARG A 99 3.13 -6.66 -10.68
CA ARG A 99 2.05 -6.07 -11.49
C ARG A 99 2.16 -4.56 -11.56
N PRO A 100 1.82 -3.94 -12.71
CA PRO A 100 1.66 -2.50 -12.77
C PRO A 100 0.48 -2.09 -11.87
N VAL A 101 0.72 -1.11 -11.00
CA VAL A 101 -0.27 -0.54 -10.10
C VAL A 101 -0.07 0.97 -10.08
N ASP A 102 -1.12 1.70 -10.41
CA ASP A 102 -1.14 3.15 -10.33
C ASP A 102 -1.68 3.60 -8.97
N LEU A 103 -1.05 4.61 -8.38
CA LEU A 103 -1.51 5.26 -7.16
C LEU A 103 -2.01 6.67 -7.48
N HIS A 104 -3.24 6.99 -7.12
CA HIS A 104 -3.80 8.34 -7.22
C HIS A 104 -3.39 9.14 -6.00
N LEU A 105 -2.41 10.04 -6.18
CA LEU A 105 -1.75 10.80 -5.13
C LEU A 105 -2.39 12.19 -5.00
N ALA A 106 -2.59 12.63 -3.76
CA ALA A 106 -2.85 13.99 -3.36
C ALA A 106 -1.70 14.47 -2.46
N TYR A 107 -1.09 15.59 -2.82
CA TYR A 107 -0.13 16.29 -1.99
C TYR A 107 -0.87 17.19 -1.00
N LEU A 108 -0.55 17.06 0.28
CA LEU A 108 -1.25 17.77 1.36
C LEU A 108 -0.45 18.96 1.90
N GLY A 109 0.73 19.22 1.32
CA GLY A 109 1.61 20.31 1.71
C GLY A 109 2.94 19.86 2.31
N THR A 110 3.83 20.84 2.47
CA THR A 110 5.15 20.71 3.07
C THR A 110 5.37 21.86 4.05
N GLY A 111 6.16 21.64 5.07
CA GLY A 111 6.44 22.63 6.09
C GLY A 111 7.59 22.24 7.03
N PRO A 112 7.95 23.13 7.97
CA PRO A 112 8.97 22.84 8.96
C PRO A 112 8.55 21.65 9.84
N ASP A 113 9.48 20.73 10.03
CA ASP A 113 9.29 19.60 10.94
C ASP A 113 9.49 20.04 12.41
N PRO A 114 8.62 19.64 13.36
CA PRO A 114 8.76 20.00 14.78
C PRO A 114 10.08 19.54 15.43
N TRP A 115 10.74 18.53 14.87
CA TRP A 115 12.01 17.99 15.33
C TRP A 115 13.21 18.46 14.49
N GLY A 116 12.98 19.36 13.54
CA GLY A 116 13.99 19.94 12.66
C GLY A 116 13.96 19.38 11.24
N GLY A 117 14.23 20.25 10.26
CA GLY A 117 14.17 19.92 8.83
C GLY A 117 12.78 20.19 8.23
N THR A 118 12.44 19.45 7.17
CA THR A 118 11.24 19.63 6.37
C THR A 118 10.39 18.36 6.39
N ARG A 119 9.07 18.48 6.54
CA ARG A 119 8.11 17.38 6.43
C ARG A 119 7.14 17.64 5.29
N ALA A 120 6.85 16.61 4.52
CA ALA A 120 5.80 16.60 3.51
C ALA A 120 4.73 15.57 3.86
N ALA A 121 3.48 15.85 3.47
CA ALA A 121 2.34 14.97 3.69
C ALA A 121 1.65 14.62 2.36
N PHE A 122 1.23 13.36 2.24
CA PHE A 122 0.61 12.80 1.04
C PHE A 122 -0.52 11.86 1.42
N ARG A 123 -1.55 11.81 0.58
CA ARG A 123 -2.54 10.73 0.56
C ARG A 123 -2.50 10.05 -0.79
N ALA A 124 -2.64 8.73 -0.82
CA ALA A 124 -2.79 8.02 -2.08
C ALA A 124 -3.81 6.88 -1.98
N THR A 125 -4.46 6.57 -3.10
CA THR A 125 -5.41 5.47 -3.19
C THR A 125 -5.19 4.62 -4.44
N THR A 126 -5.61 3.36 -4.37
CA THR A 126 -5.72 2.47 -5.53
C THR A 126 -6.71 1.34 -5.23
N GLU A 127 -7.11 0.60 -6.26
CA GLU A 127 -7.86 -0.65 -6.12
C GLU A 127 -7.07 -1.81 -6.72
N LEU A 128 -6.96 -2.91 -5.97
CA LEU A 128 -6.27 -4.11 -6.41
C LEU A 128 -7.25 -5.28 -6.55
N ARG A 129 -6.95 -6.23 -7.43
CA ARG A 129 -7.57 -7.56 -7.41
C ARG A 129 -6.59 -8.55 -6.81
N ARG A 130 -7.00 -9.26 -5.77
CA ARG A 130 -6.12 -10.25 -5.11
C ARG A 130 -5.71 -11.41 -6.04
N GLU A 131 -6.55 -11.70 -7.04
CA GLU A 131 -6.33 -12.73 -8.06
C GLU A 131 -5.15 -12.38 -8.98
N ASP A 132 -4.87 -11.10 -9.23
CA ASP A 132 -3.73 -10.66 -10.04
C ASP A 132 -2.39 -11.09 -9.44
N PHE A 133 -2.38 -11.33 -8.13
CA PHE A 133 -1.26 -11.78 -7.30
C PHE A 133 -1.43 -13.24 -6.82
N ALA A 134 -2.21 -14.03 -7.56
CA ALA A 134 -2.46 -15.45 -7.31
C ALA A 134 -3.06 -15.80 -5.93
N MET A 135 -3.57 -14.81 -5.20
CA MET A 135 -4.30 -15.05 -3.95
C MET A 135 -5.74 -15.42 -4.29
N ASN A 136 -5.96 -16.69 -4.60
CA ASN A 136 -7.22 -17.21 -5.14
C ASN A 136 -8.13 -17.87 -4.10
N TYR A 137 -7.69 -17.97 -2.84
CA TYR A 137 -8.49 -18.61 -1.79
C TYR A 137 -9.90 -18.03 -1.71
N ASN A 138 -10.91 -18.88 -1.68
CA ASN A 138 -12.27 -18.43 -1.41
C ASN A 138 -13.05 -19.56 -0.73
N GLN A 139 -13.74 -19.22 0.35
CA GLN A 139 -14.74 -20.11 0.92
C GLN A 139 -16.07 -19.82 0.23
N VAL A 140 -16.49 -20.72 -0.66
CA VAL A 140 -17.78 -20.61 -1.34
C VAL A 140 -18.85 -21.17 -0.41
N LEU A 141 -19.83 -20.35 -0.03
CA LEU A 141 -20.97 -20.81 0.78
C LEU A 141 -21.99 -21.56 -0.09
N GLN A 142 -22.91 -22.31 0.54
CA GLN A 142 -23.92 -23.16 -0.12
C GLN A 142 -24.75 -22.47 -1.22
N ALA A 143 -24.79 -21.14 -1.27
CA ALA A 143 -25.51 -20.34 -2.26
C ALA A 143 -24.63 -19.82 -3.43
N GLY A 144 -23.37 -20.25 -3.55
CA GLY A 144 -22.44 -19.75 -4.59
C GLY A 144 -21.91 -18.33 -4.33
N ILE A 145 -22.17 -17.77 -3.15
CA ILE A 145 -21.69 -16.46 -2.73
C ILE A 145 -20.25 -16.60 -2.21
N ALA A 146 -19.34 -15.84 -2.81
CA ALA A 146 -17.97 -15.68 -2.31
C ALA A 146 -17.99 -15.04 -0.91
N ALA A 147 -17.36 -15.69 0.07
CA ALA A 147 -17.26 -15.14 1.41
C ALA A 147 -16.39 -13.87 1.46
N ILE A 148 -15.40 -13.77 0.58
CA ILE A 148 -14.40 -12.71 0.57
C ILE A 148 -14.41 -12.02 -0.79
N GLY A 149 -14.61 -10.70 -0.79
CA GLY A 149 -14.52 -9.86 -1.97
C GLY A 149 -13.14 -9.95 -2.63
N THR A 150 -13.09 -9.81 -3.94
CA THR A 150 -11.85 -9.93 -4.72
C THR A 150 -11.13 -8.60 -4.91
N THR A 151 -11.85 -7.48 -4.77
CA THR A 151 -11.30 -6.13 -4.77
C THR A 151 -10.80 -5.75 -3.38
N LEU A 152 -9.59 -5.19 -3.34
CA LEU A 152 -9.01 -4.52 -2.18
C LEU A 152 -8.92 -3.03 -2.48
N LYS A 153 -9.55 -2.20 -1.64
CA LYS A 153 -9.32 -0.75 -1.66
C LYS A 153 -8.10 -0.45 -0.81
N ILE A 154 -7.14 0.27 -1.36
CA ILE A 154 -5.90 0.64 -0.68
C ILE A 154 -5.94 2.14 -0.40
N GLU A 155 -5.60 2.50 0.84
CA GLU A 155 -5.52 3.87 1.30
C GLU A 155 -4.18 4.09 2.01
N LEU A 156 -3.44 5.10 1.55
CA LEU A 156 -2.15 5.50 2.07
C LEU A 156 -2.27 6.90 2.65
N ASP A 157 -1.78 7.10 3.87
CA ASP A 157 -1.68 8.41 4.52
C ASP A 157 -0.26 8.57 5.05
N ILE A 158 0.58 9.32 4.33
CA ILE A 158 2.04 9.28 4.47
C ILE A 158 2.54 10.65 4.90
N GLN A 159 3.44 10.64 5.88
CA GLN A 159 4.32 11.78 6.16
C GLN A 159 5.76 11.34 5.94
N ALA A 160 6.52 12.15 5.22
CA ALA A 160 7.94 11.93 4.95
C ALA A 160 8.74 13.11 5.49
N VAL A 161 9.91 12.82 6.08
CA VAL A 161 10.86 13.84 6.53
C VAL A 161 12.02 13.88 5.53
N GLN A 162 12.46 15.08 5.17
CA GLN A 162 13.58 15.28 4.27
C GLN A 162 14.90 14.87 4.94
N GLY A 163 15.63 13.96 4.29
CA GLY A 163 16.95 13.48 4.72
C GLY A 163 17.09 11.97 4.57
N ASP A 164 18.27 11.45 4.88
CA ASP A 164 18.58 10.01 4.75
C ASP A 164 18.25 9.21 6.02
N THR A 165 17.82 9.90 7.09
CA THR A 165 17.50 9.32 8.40
C THR A 165 16.26 9.99 8.99
N LEU A 166 15.40 9.22 9.65
CA LEU A 166 14.29 9.78 10.43
C LEU A 166 14.83 10.60 11.61
N PRO A 167 14.22 11.75 11.97
CA PRO A 167 14.60 12.50 13.16
C PRO A 167 14.48 11.64 14.42
N THR A 168 15.43 11.76 15.34
CA THR A 168 15.27 11.26 16.70
C THR A 168 14.20 12.08 17.42
N ALA A 169 13.15 11.38 17.89
CA ALA A 169 12.05 11.96 18.68
C ALA A 169 12.51 12.49 20.04
#